data_AF-A0A183BHN6-F1
#
_entry.id   AF-A0A183BHN6-F1
#
_cell.length_a   1.000
_cell.length_b   1.000
_cell.length_c   1.000
_cell.angle_alpha   90.00
_cell.angle_beta   90.00
_cell.angle_gamma   90.00
#
_symmetry.space_group_name_H-M   'P 1'
#
loop_
_entity.id
_entity.type
_entity.pdbx_description
1 polymer ?
#
loop_
_entity_poly.entity_id
_entity_poly.type
_entity_poly.pdbx_seq_one_letter_code
_entity_poly.pdbx_strand_id
1 'polypeptide(L)'
;MDEHNQPLPLSQSQSGNTNRHHQQMRNAQSAATAAVAAAASTVPLSIQNEILWIKQDALQVRNAVILLEQEKDSLRKAIRKLKLENGRLKIKVKSLNEKVAKLSNEELDDEDGKLAPEAELDYDELNRGDFFLIGGIHDPISLRFEAVIRDKDGVEHKSAERYYWYKMAEIFGDAESMKNILQAQNVQQAEEVMKGIKNFDVVEWDKVKLQHWEDGQRLKLDQVRWIANLLALTKTTYLAISSEDKFFGTGWRKNRDESNKPIFWDGKNEGGKVLMNIRHELKAKHAWNGPQEEEESNTKLREMMRFVWRRIDPSKRAVFGGRSGGMPQGGGGRSGGRGSGNFQYRNH
;
A
#
# COMPACT_ATOMS: atom_id res chain seq x y z
N MET A 1 -61.18 18.62 -54.74
CA MET A 1 -61.10 18.14 -53.34
C MET A 1 -59.78 18.65 -52.82
N ASP A 2 -59.88 19.82 -52.20
CA ASP A 2 -58.80 20.53 -51.53
C ASP A 2 -58.42 19.80 -50.25
N GLU A 3 -57.12 19.73 -49.95
CA GLU A 3 -56.64 19.73 -48.57
C GLU A 3 -55.31 20.50 -48.52
N HIS A 4 -55.44 21.79 -48.21
CA HIS A 4 -54.33 22.68 -47.89
C HIS A 4 -53.82 22.38 -46.47
N ASN A 5 -52.58 21.92 -46.35
CA ASN A 5 -51.86 21.84 -45.07
C ASN A 5 -50.90 23.03 -44.98
N GLN A 6 -51.22 24.04 -44.16
CA GLN A 6 -50.32 25.16 -43.83
C GLN A 6 -49.41 24.79 -42.65
N PRO A 7 -48.12 25.18 -42.63
CA PRO A 7 -47.29 25.06 -41.44
C PRO A 7 -47.62 26.17 -40.42
N LEU A 8 -47.79 25.77 -39.16
CA LEU A 8 -47.95 26.66 -38.00
C LEU A 8 -46.68 27.49 -37.73
N PRO A 9 -46.78 28.73 -37.22
CA PRO A 9 -45.62 29.54 -36.88
C PRO A 9 -44.97 29.06 -35.57
N LEU A 10 -43.66 28.82 -35.62
CA LEU A 10 -42.84 28.53 -34.44
C LEU A 10 -42.79 29.74 -33.51
N SER A 11 -43.10 29.50 -32.24
CA SER A 11 -43.18 30.48 -31.17
C SER A 11 -41.83 31.12 -30.84
N GLN A 12 -41.73 32.44 -31.02
CA GLN A 12 -40.58 33.27 -30.58
C GLN A 12 -40.54 33.49 -29.04
N SER A 13 -41.04 32.56 -28.22
CA SER A 13 -41.16 32.79 -26.77
C SER A 13 -40.01 32.20 -25.92
N GLN A 14 -39.11 31.41 -26.51
CA GLN A 14 -38.05 30.74 -25.74
C GLN A 14 -36.72 31.51 -25.66
N SER A 15 -36.41 32.42 -26.60
CA SER A 15 -35.14 33.20 -26.56
C SER A 15 -35.17 34.40 -25.60
N GLY A 16 -36.36 34.95 -25.33
CA GLY A 16 -36.52 36.06 -24.38
C GLY A 16 -36.35 35.64 -22.91
N ASN A 17 -36.64 34.36 -22.60
CA ASN A 17 -36.62 33.87 -21.23
C ASN A 17 -35.19 33.51 -20.77
N THR A 18 -34.36 32.94 -21.65
CA THR A 18 -32.95 32.66 -21.38
C THR A 18 -32.10 33.93 -21.24
N ASN A 19 -32.38 34.96 -22.05
CA ASN A 19 -31.71 36.26 -21.91
C ASN A 19 -32.08 36.98 -20.61
N ARG A 20 -33.36 36.93 -20.19
CA ARG A 20 -33.77 37.46 -18.87
C ARG A 20 -33.10 36.73 -17.72
N HIS A 21 -32.96 35.41 -17.81
CA HIS A 21 -32.35 34.61 -16.75
C HIS A 21 -30.84 34.88 -16.62
N HIS A 22 -30.12 34.99 -17.75
CA HIS A 22 -28.70 35.40 -17.73
C HIS A 22 -28.50 36.82 -17.21
N GLN A 23 -29.41 37.74 -17.53
CA GLN A 23 -29.35 39.11 -17.03
C GLN A 23 -29.69 39.19 -15.53
N GLN A 24 -30.64 38.39 -15.04
CA GLN A 24 -30.91 38.24 -13.61
C GLN A 24 -29.72 37.65 -12.85
N MET A 25 -29.06 36.62 -13.39
CA MET A 25 -27.85 36.04 -12.79
C MET A 25 -26.70 37.06 -12.71
N ARG A 26 -26.48 37.86 -13.76
CA ARG A 26 -25.48 38.94 -13.76
C ARG A 26 -25.82 40.05 -12.77
N ASN A 27 -27.10 40.43 -12.70
CA ASN A 27 -27.55 41.44 -11.74
C ASN A 27 -27.45 40.94 -10.30
N ALA A 28 -27.72 39.65 -10.05
CA ALA A 28 -27.56 39.01 -8.74
C ALA A 28 -26.09 38.89 -8.32
N GLN A 29 -25.20 38.51 -9.25
CA GLN A 29 -23.76 38.53 -9.00
C GLN A 29 -23.24 39.94 -8.73
N SER A 30 -23.66 40.92 -9.54
CA SER A 30 -23.31 42.34 -9.36
C SER A 30 -23.77 42.86 -8.00
N ALA A 31 -25.02 42.57 -7.61
CA ALA A 31 -25.57 42.93 -6.30
C ALA A 31 -24.85 42.24 -5.15
N ALA A 32 -24.44 40.97 -5.31
CA ALA A 32 -23.64 40.26 -4.31
C ALA A 32 -22.24 40.88 -4.15
N THR A 33 -21.56 41.25 -5.25
CA THR A 33 -20.29 42.00 -5.18
C THR A 33 -20.46 43.37 -4.54
N ALA A 34 -21.55 44.08 -4.83
CA ALA A 34 -21.84 45.38 -4.23
C ALA A 34 -22.15 45.25 -2.73
N ALA A 35 -22.85 44.21 -2.31
CA ALA A 35 -23.13 43.92 -0.90
C ALA A 35 -21.86 43.54 -0.12
N VAL A 36 -20.95 42.76 -0.72
CA VAL A 36 -19.63 42.45 -0.13
C VAL A 36 -18.76 43.71 -0.03
N ALA A 37 -18.79 44.59 -1.03
CA ALA A 37 -18.08 45.87 -0.99
C ALA A 37 -18.65 46.84 0.07
N ALA A 38 -19.97 46.90 0.22
CA ALA A 38 -20.63 47.68 1.27
C ALA A 38 -20.33 47.12 2.68
N ALA A 39 -20.34 45.80 2.85
CA ALA A 39 -19.94 45.16 4.10
C ALA A 39 -18.45 45.35 4.42
N ALA A 40 -17.58 45.50 3.41
CA ALA A 40 -16.17 45.84 3.63
C ALA A 40 -16.00 47.27 4.17
N SER A 41 -16.87 48.22 3.78
CA SER A 41 -16.82 49.62 4.24
C SER A 41 -17.24 49.83 5.70
N THR A 42 -17.81 48.83 6.37
CA THR A 42 -18.16 48.85 7.80
C THR A 42 -17.14 48.11 8.69
N VAL A 43 -16.12 47.49 8.10
CA VAL A 43 -15.02 46.84 8.84
C VAL A 43 -14.03 47.91 9.33
N PRO A 44 -13.62 47.90 10.61
CA PRO A 44 -12.60 48.80 11.13
C PRO A 44 -11.33 48.77 10.27
N LEU A 45 -10.76 49.95 9.99
CA LEU A 45 -9.52 50.11 9.20
C LEU A 45 -8.36 49.24 9.70
N SER A 46 -8.28 48.95 11.00
CA SER A 46 -7.27 48.04 11.56
C SER A 46 -7.41 46.62 11.03
N ILE A 47 -8.64 46.08 10.99
CA ILE A 47 -8.93 44.75 10.47
C ILE A 47 -8.73 44.70 8.96
N GLN A 48 -9.07 45.78 8.24
CA GLN A 48 -8.77 45.88 6.80
C GLN A 48 -7.26 45.81 6.53
N ASN A 49 -6.45 46.50 7.33
CA ASN A 49 -5.00 46.48 7.23
C ASN A 49 -4.42 45.10 7.59
N GLU A 50 -4.90 44.46 8.65
CA GLU A 50 -4.52 43.09 9.02
C GLU A 50 -4.83 42.08 7.90
N ILE A 51 -6.03 42.17 7.30
CA ILE A 51 -6.39 41.34 6.15
C ILE A 51 -5.43 41.57 4.98
N LEU A 52 -5.02 42.82 4.73
CA LEU A 52 -4.08 43.14 3.67
C LEU A 52 -2.70 42.52 3.93
N TRP A 53 -2.21 42.61 5.17
CA TRP A 53 -0.96 41.97 5.60
C TRP A 53 -1.03 40.45 5.48
N ILE A 54 -2.09 39.82 5.98
CA ILE A 54 -2.27 38.36 5.87
C ILE A 54 -2.33 37.90 4.41
N LYS A 55 -2.96 38.68 3.52
CA LYS A 55 -2.97 38.38 2.08
C LYS A 55 -1.58 38.46 1.47
N GLN A 56 -0.78 39.44 1.87
CA GLN A 56 0.60 39.59 1.42
C GLN A 56 1.47 38.41 1.91
N ASP A 57 1.34 38.04 3.18
CA ASP A 57 2.06 36.90 3.76
C ASP A 57 1.63 35.58 3.10
N ALA A 58 0.34 35.38 2.84
CA ALA A 58 -0.16 34.22 2.12
C ALA A 58 0.40 34.11 0.69
N LEU A 59 0.58 35.24 0.00
CA LEU A 59 1.24 35.30 -1.30
C LEU A 59 2.73 34.92 -1.19
N GLN A 60 3.44 35.44 -0.19
CA GLN A 60 4.84 35.10 0.04
C GLN A 60 5.00 33.60 0.32
N VAL A 61 4.16 33.02 1.18
CA VAL A 61 4.15 31.58 1.49
C VAL A 61 3.86 30.76 0.23
N ARG A 62 2.86 31.16 -0.58
CA ARG A 62 2.55 30.47 -1.84
C ARG A 62 3.75 30.47 -2.80
N ASN A 63 4.43 31.60 -2.94
CA ASN A 63 5.61 31.70 -3.79
C ASN A 63 6.76 30.83 -3.27
N ALA A 64 6.99 30.81 -1.95
CA ALA A 64 7.99 29.95 -1.33
C ALA A 64 7.69 28.46 -1.56
N VAL A 65 6.42 28.04 -1.48
CA VAL A 65 6.00 26.66 -1.79
C VAL A 65 6.32 26.30 -3.25
N ILE A 66 6.02 27.19 -4.20
CA ILE A 66 6.33 26.96 -5.63
C ILE A 66 7.84 26.79 -5.84
N LEU A 67 8.66 27.62 -5.19
CA LEU A 67 10.12 27.53 -5.28
C LEU A 67 10.62 26.19 -4.70
N LEU A 68 10.12 25.78 -3.54
CA LEU A 68 10.48 24.50 -2.93
C LEU A 68 10.05 23.30 -3.79
N GLU A 69 8.92 23.38 -4.48
CA GLU A 69 8.52 22.36 -5.46
C GLU A 69 9.49 22.27 -6.64
N GLN A 70 9.96 23.41 -7.16
CA GLN A 70 10.97 23.45 -8.23
C GLN A 70 12.33 22.90 -7.78
N GLU A 71 12.77 23.25 -6.57
CA GLU A 71 14.01 22.72 -5.99
C GLU A 71 13.92 21.22 -5.77
N LYS A 72 12.80 20.74 -5.21
CA LYS A 72 12.52 19.31 -5.04
C LYS A 72 12.62 18.57 -6.38
N ASP A 73 12.04 19.10 -7.45
CA ASP A 73 12.12 18.46 -8.77
C ASP A 73 13.53 18.51 -9.38
N SER A 74 14.29 19.57 -9.10
CA SER A 74 15.70 19.68 -9.49
C SER A 74 16.58 18.67 -8.75
N LEU A 75 16.40 18.53 -7.44
CA LEU A 75 17.08 17.53 -6.62
C LEU A 75 16.74 16.11 -7.07
N ARG A 76 15.48 15.84 -7.41
CA ARG A 76 15.07 14.54 -7.99
C ARG A 76 15.81 14.24 -9.29
N LYS A 77 15.94 15.20 -10.20
CA LYS A 77 16.71 15.02 -11.44
C LYS A 77 18.18 14.73 -11.15
N ALA A 78 18.78 15.43 -10.17
CA ALA A 78 20.16 15.21 -9.77
C ALA A 78 20.35 13.79 -9.18
N ILE A 79 19.46 13.37 -8.29
CA ILE A 79 19.44 12.01 -7.72
C ILE A 79 19.35 10.97 -8.83
N ARG A 80 18.44 11.13 -9.80
CA ARG A 80 18.32 10.22 -10.94
C ARG A 80 19.62 10.10 -11.75
N LYS A 81 20.30 11.22 -11.99
CA LYS A 81 21.60 11.23 -12.69
C LYS A 81 22.66 10.45 -11.91
N LEU A 82 22.77 10.69 -10.60
CA LEU A 82 23.73 10.00 -9.72
C LEU A 82 23.43 8.50 -9.63
N LYS A 83 22.15 8.11 -9.57
CA LYS A 83 21.76 6.70 -9.55
C LYS A 83 22.13 5.98 -10.86
N LEU A 84 21.87 6.59 -12.02
CA LEU A 84 22.29 6.05 -13.32
C LEU A 84 23.81 5.88 -13.42
N GLU A 85 24.55 6.85 -12.92
CA GLU A 85 26.02 6.79 -12.85
C GLU A 85 26.49 5.67 -11.91
N ASN A 86 25.86 5.52 -10.75
CA ASN A 86 26.16 4.44 -9.81
C ASN A 86 25.86 3.05 -10.41
N GLY A 87 24.76 2.90 -11.17
CA GLY A 87 24.47 1.68 -11.92
C GLY A 87 25.56 1.33 -12.94
N ARG A 88 26.03 2.33 -13.71
CA ARG A 88 27.17 2.16 -14.63
C ARG A 88 28.45 1.75 -13.91
N LEU A 89 28.72 2.33 -12.74
CA LEU A 89 29.87 1.98 -11.92
C LEU A 89 29.78 0.54 -11.42
N LYS A 90 28.62 0.09 -10.94
CA LYS A 90 28.41 -1.31 -10.53
C LYS A 90 28.70 -2.29 -11.66
N ILE A 91 28.18 -2.03 -12.86
CA ILE A 91 28.46 -2.87 -14.05
C ILE A 91 29.97 -2.89 -14.35
N LYS A 92 30.63 -1.73 -14.27
CA LYS A 92 32.08 -1.63 -14.50
C LYS A 92 32.89 -2.38 -13.44
N VAL A 93 32.50 -2.28 -12.16
CA VAL A 93 33.10 -3.03 -11.06
C VAL A 93 32.94 -4.53 -11.30
N LYS A 94 31.73 -4.99 -11.65
CA LYS A 94 31.48 -6.39 -12.01
C LYS A 94 32.39 -6.87 -13.14
N SER A 95 32.46 -6.12 -14.24
CA SER A 95 33.34 -6.46 -15.38
C SER A 95 34.83 -6.49 -15.00
N LEU A 96 35.26 -5.61 -14.10
CA LEU A 96 36.65 -5.60 -13.60
C LEU A 96 36.90 -6.80 -12.69
N ASN A 97 35.97 -7.14 -11.79
CA ASN A 97 36.07 -8.32 -10.93
C ASN A 97 36.15 -9.61 -11.78
N GLU A 98 35.34 -9.73 -12.83
CA GLU A 98 35.40 -10.82 -13.81
C GLU A 98 36.78 -10.94 -14.50
N LYS A 99 37.41 -9.80 -14.82
CA LYS A 99 38.77 -9.80 -15.39
C LYS A 99 39.82 -10.17 -14.36
N VAL A 100 39.67 -9.69 -13.12
CA VAL A 100 40.59 -10.01 -12.01
C VAL A 100 40.55 -11.52 -11.75
N ALA A 101 39.37 -12.12 -11.66
CA ALA A 101 39.20 -13.56 -11.45
C ALA A 101 39.80 -14.42 -12.56
N LYS A 102 39.57 -14.04 -13.82
CA LYS A 102 40.20 -14.69 -14.99
C LYS A 102 41.73 -14.64 -14.93
N LEU A 103 42.31 -13.64 -14.28
CA LEU A 103 43.75 -13.48 -14.11
C LEU A 103 44.28 -14.13 -12.83
N SER A 104 43.48 -14.21 -11.77
CA SER A 104 43.86 -14.87 -10.50
C SER A 104 43.66 -16.38 -10.50
N ASN A 105 43.03 -16.94 -11.55
CA ASN A 105 42.67 -18.36 -11.64
C ASN A 105 41.77 -18.82 -10.47
N GLU A 106 41.11 -17.85 -9.82
CA GLU A 106 40.02 -18.05 -8.89
C GLU A 106 38.74 -18.12 -9.71
N GLU A 107 37.99 -19.21 -9.59
CA GLU A 107 36.59 -19.17 -9.99
C GLU A 107 35.93 -18.05 -9.17
N LEU A 108 35.32 -17.07 -9.83
CA LEU A 108 34.33 -16.28 -9.13
C LEU A 108 33.25 -17.26 -8.75
N ASP A 109 33.07 -17.44 -7.45
CA ASP A 109 31.78 -17.86 -6.95
C ASP A 109 30.78 -16.86 -7.55
N ASP A 110 30.01 -17.31 -8.54
CA ASP A 110 28.79 -16.67 -9.04
C ASP A 110 27.71 -16.68 -7.93
N GLU A 111 28.09 -16.34 -6.70
CA GLU A 111 27.23 -16.13 -5.53
C GLU A 111 26.35 -14.88 -5.72
N ASP A 112 26.60 -14.07 -6.75
CA ASP A 112 25.59 -13.17 -7.33
C ASP A 112 24.68 -13.96 -8.28
N GLY A 113 23.99 -14.95 -7.71
CA GLY A 113 22.96 -15.73 -8.40
C GLY A 113 21.98 -14.78 -9.07
N LYS A 114 21.90 -14.86 -10.40
CA LYS A 114 21.04 -14.08 -11.33
C LYS A 114 19.85 -13.40 -10.63
N LEU A 115 20.08 -12.20 -10.09
CA LEU A 115 19.03 -11.36 -9.54
C LEU A 115 18.01 -11.12 -10.66
N ALA A 116 16.72 -11.19 -10.34
CA ALA A 116 15.69 -10.91 -11.31
C ALA A 116 15.90 -9.46 -11.84
N PRO A 117 15.93 -9.22 -13.17
CA PRO A 117 16.21 -7.89 -13.71
C PRO A 117 15.30 -6.80 -13.14
N GLU A 118 14.04 -7.14 -12.89
CA GLU A 118 13.07 -6.25 -12.28
C GLU A 118 13.34 -5.92 -10.80
N ALA A 119 14.14 -6.70 -10.07
CA ALA A 119 14.52 -6.43 -8.69
C ALA A 119 15.49 -5.25 -8.56
N GLU A 120 16.18 -4.89 -9.65
CA GLU A 120 17.09 -3.75 -9.71
C GLU A 120 16.41 -2.45 -10.18
N LEU A 121 15.13 -2.51 -10.58
CA LEU A 121 14.39 -1.34 -11.04
C LEU A 121 14.27 -0.28 -9.94
N ASP A 122 14.50 0.98 -10.33
CA ASP A 122 14.28 2.13 -9.46
C ASP A 122 12.80 2.52 -9.45
N TYR A 123 12.32 3.03 -8.32
CA TYR A 123 10.93 3.49 -8.19
C TYR A 123 10.58 4.62 -9.16
N ASP A 124 11.57 5.44 -9.55
CA ASP A 124 11.40 6.51 -10.55
C ASP A 124 11.10 5.96 -11.96
N GLU A 125 11.36 4.68 -12.21
CA GLU A 125 11.04 4.00 -13.48
C GLU A 125 9.67 3.31 -13.43
N LEU A 126 9.04 3.23 -12.25
CA LEU A 126 7.73 2.60 -12.07
C LEU A 126 6.61 3.63 -12.20
N ASN A 127 5.66 3.39 -13.11
CA ASN A 127 4.41 4.14 -13.15
C ASN A 127 3.32 3.47 -12.30
N ARG A 128 2.21 4.19 -12.12
CA ARG A 128 1.02 3.62 -11.49
C ARG A 128 0.53 2.42 -12.31
N GLY A 129 0.59 1.23 -11.72
CA GLY A 129 0.10 -0.01 -12.34
C GLY A 129 1.20 -0.95 -12.84
N ASP A 130 2.47 -0.53 -12.81
CA ASP A 130 3.62 -1.35 -13.23
C ASP A 130 4.10 -2.33 -12.14
N PHE A 131 3.40 -2.36 -11.00
CA PHE A 131 3.74 -3.15 -9.84
C PHE A 131 2.51 -3.78 -9.18
N PHE A 132 2.73 -4.85 -8.43
CA PHE A 132 1.76 -5.40 -7.49
C PHE A 132 2.12 -5.02 -6.06
N LEU A 133 1.13 -4.51 -5.33
CA LEU A 133 1.28 -4.12 -3.94
C LEU A 133 0.94 -5.31 -3.02
N ILE A 134 1.97 -6.04 -2.63
CA ILE A 134 1.88 -7.24 -1.80
C ILE A 134 1.75 -6.86 -0.33
N GLY A 135 0.79 -7.44 0.38
CA GLY A 135 0.72 -7.28 1.84
C GLY A 135 -0.68 -7.46 2.41
N GLY A 136 -0.73 -7.62 3.74
CA GLY A 136 -1.93 -7.92 4.50
C GLY A 136 -2.16 -9.42 4.70
N ILE A 137 -3.23 -9.75 5.43
CA ILE A 137 -3.59 -11.14 5.79
C ILE A 137 -4.32 -11.88 4.67
N HIS A 138 -4.90 -11.17 3.71
CA HIS A 138 -5.66 -11.74 2.59
C HIS A 138 -4.82 -11.92 1.32
N ASP A 139 -3.51 -11.64 1.39
CA ASP A 139 -2.61 -11.70 0.26
C ASP A 139 -1.74 -12.95 0.33
N PRO A 140 -1.97 -13.98 -0.50
CA PRO A 140 -1.27 -15.26 -0.40
C PRO A 140 0.25 -15.17 -0.46
N ILE A 141 0.78 -14.17 -1.17
CA ILE A 141 2.23 -13.99 -1.32
C ILE A 141 2.83 -13.27 -0.09
N SER A 142 2.03 -12.53 0.67
CA SER A 142 2.44 -11.88 1.92
C SER A 142 2.97 -12.87 2.95
N LEU A 143 3.98 -12.45 3.72
CA LEU A 143 4.54 -13.25 4.83
C LEU A 143 3.46 -13.59 5.88
N ARG A 144 2.48 -12.70 6.05
CA ARG A 144 1.40 -12.79 7.04
C ARG A 144 0.29 -13.78 6.69
N PHE A 145 0.19 -14.19 5.44
CA PHE A 145 -0.88 -15.07 5.00
C PHE A 145 -0.81 -16.39 5.76
N GLU A 146 -1.93 -16.79 6.35
CA GLU A 146 -2.00 -18.01 7.13
C GLU A 146 -1.98 -19.22 6.20
N ALA A 147 -0.86 -19.92 6.23
CA ALA A 147 -0.65 -21.18 5.56
C ALA A 147 0.26 -22.00 6.48
N VAL A 148 -0.21 -23.20 6.86
CA VAL A 148 0.58 -24.10 7.70
C VAL A 148 1.78 -24.57 6.91
N ILE A 149 2.98 -24.29 7.42
CA ILE A 149 4.26 -24.68 6.85
C ILE A 149 5.08 -25.40 7.90
N ARG A 150 5.91 -26.35 7.48
CA ARG A 150 6.82 -27.09 8.36
C ARG A 150 8.27 -26.71 8.07
N ASP A 151 9.08 -26.44 9.08
CA ASP A 151 10.51 -26.21 8.88
C ASP A 151 11.31 -27.52 8.76
N LYS A 152 12.62 -27.40 8.55
CA LYS A 152 13.56 -28.53 8.42
C LYS A 152 13.62 -29.42 9.67
N ASP A 153 13.30 -28.86 10.84
CA ASP A 153 13.33 -29.55 12.13
C ASP A 153 11.96 -30.20 12.44
N GLY A 154 11.00 -30.05 11.52
CA GLY A 154 9.68 -30.65 11.61
C GLY A 154 8.65 -29.81 12.36
N VAL A 155 9.00 -28.59 12.80
CA VAL A 155 8.12 -27.70 13.55
C VAL A 155 7.10 -27.05 12.63
N GLU A 156 5.82 -27.09 13.02
CA GLU A 156 4.74 -26.47 12.26
C GLU A 156 4.52 -25.02 12.66
N HIS A 157 4.46 -24.14 11.66
CA HIS A 157 4.20 -22.72 11.80
C HIS A 157 2.94 -22.36 11.03
N LYS A 158 2.03 -21.55 11.61
CA LYS A 158 0.76 -21.18 10.96
C LYS A 158 0.92 -20.17 9.81
N SER A 159 2.10 -19.56 9.68
CA SER A 159 2.47 -18.67 8.58
C SER A 159 3.99 -18.50 8.52
N ALA A 160 4.49 -17.99 7.39
CA ALA A 160 5.90 -17.60 7.25
C ALA A 160 6.31 -16.50 8.24
N GLU A 161 5.40 -15.61 8.63
CA GLU A 161 5.67 -14.55 9.62
C GLU A 161 5.90 -15.13 11.02
N ARG A 162 5.13 -16.17 11.39
CA ARG A 162 5.32 -16.86 12.67
C ARG A 162 6.62 -17.66 12.68
N TYR A 163 6.98 -18.30 11.58
CA TYR A 163 8.31 -18.91 11.43
C TYR A 163 9.42 -17.87 11.64
N TYR A 164 9.30 -16.70 11.00
CA TYR A 164 10.26 -15.61 11.13
C TYR A 164 10.41 -15.12 12.59
N TRP A 165 9.31 -14.96 13.32
CA TRP A 165 9.37 -14.59 14.75
C TRP A 165 9.86 -15.74 15.64
N TYR A 166 9.53 -16.98 15.32
CA TYR A 166 10.05 -18.15 16.02
C TYR A 166 11.59 -18.21 15.91
N LYS A 167 12.13 -17.99 14.71
CA LYS A 167 13.58 -17.95 14.49
C LYS A 167 14.25 -16.75 15.15
N MET A 168 13.57 -15.61 15.23
CA MET A 168 14.03 -14.49 16.05
C MET A 168 14.17 -14.90 17.53
N ALA A 169 13.15 -15.52 18.12
CA ALA A 169 13.19 -15.99 19.51
C ALA A 169 14.25 -17.09 19.73
N GLU A 170 14.43 -17.98 18.75
CA GLU A 170 15.46 -19.03 18.77
C GLU A 170 16.88 -18.44 18.85
N ILE A 171 17.19 -17.42 18.04
CA ILE A 171 18.52 -16.77 18.03
C ILE A 171 18.83 -16.09 19.36
N PHE A 172 17.83 -15.47 19.99
CA PHE A 172 18.01 -14.81 21.29
C PHE A 172 17.81 -15.74 22.50
N GLY A 173 17.64 -17.04 22.25
CA GLY A 173 17.54 -18.07 23.29
C GLY A 173 16.27 -17.99 24.15
N ASP A 174 15.19 -17.39 23.64
CA ASP A 174 13.93 -17.22 24.37
C ASP A 174 12.93 -18.36 24.08
N ALA A 175 13.17 -19.51 24.71
CA ALA A 175 12.34 -20.70 24.56
C ALA A 175 10.86 -20.49 24.98
N GLU A 176 10.60 -19.56 25.91
CA GLU A 176 9.24 -19.21 26.33
C GLU A 176 8.50 -18.50 25.19
N SER A 177 9.14 -17.49 24.59
CA SER A 177 8.57 -16.80 23.42
C SER A 177 8.40 -17.74 22.23
N MET A 178 9.35 -18.64 21.96
CA MET A 178 9.21 -19.67 20.91
C MET A 178 7.93 -20.50 21.10
N LYS A 179 7.70 -21.02 22.30
CA LYS A 179 6.49 -21.81 22.63
C LYS A 179 5.23 -20.97 22.47
N ASN A 180 5.23 -19.74 22.96
CA ASN A 180 4.07 -18.85 22.92
C ASN A 180 3.72 -18.43 21.49
N ILE A 181 4.70 -18.20 20.61
CA ILE A 181 4.50 -17.91 19.18
C ILE A 181 3.80 -19.08 18.47
N LEU A 182 4.22 -20.31 18.75
CA LEU A 182 3.60 -21.52 18.18
C LEU A 182 2.17 -21.72 18.67
N GLN A 183 1.90 -21.44 19.96
CA GLN A 183 0.59 -21.63 20.58
C GLN A 183 -0.41 -20.50 20.31
N ALA A 184 0.05 -19.33 19.87
CA ALA A 184 -0.80 -18.17 19.59
C ALA A 184 -1.94 -18.52 18.62
N GLN A 185 -3.16 -18.06 18.93
CA GLN A 185 -4.33 -18.39 18.12
C GLN A 185 -4.37 -17.58 16.83
N ASN A 186 -4.04 -16.30 16.90
CA ASN A 186 -4.07 -15.37 15.78
C ASN A 186 -2.75 -14.60 15.65
N VAL A 187 -2.58 -13.89 14.52
CA VAL A 187 -1.37 -13.12 14.20
C VAL A 187 -1.12 -12.03 15.25
N GLN A 188 -2.16 -11.39 15.78
CA GLN A 188 -2.01 -10.31 16.77
C GLN A 188 -1.37 -10.82 18.06
N GLN A 189 -1.82 -11.96 18.59
CA GLN A 189 -1.22 -12.58 19.77
C GLN A 189 0.24 -12.96 19.54
N ALA A 190 0.58 -13.52 18.37
CA ALA A 190 1.97 -13.83 18.04
C ALA A 190 2.83 -12.56 17.90
N GLU A 191 2.26 -11.47 17.39
CA GLU A 191 2.95 -10.17 17.29
C GLU A 191 3.23 -9.55 18.67
N GLU A 192 2.31 -9.72 19.63
CA GLU A 192 2.51 -9.29 21.02
C GLU A 192 3.63 -10.07 21.70
N VAL A 193 3.69 -11.39 21.49
CA VAL A 193 4.80 -12.22 22.00
C VAL A 193 6.12 -11.79 21.39
N MET A 194 6.16 -11.57 20.07
CA MET A 194 7.38 -11.13 19.37
C MET A 194 7.94 -9.83 19.96
N LYS A 195 7.09 -8.87 20.31
CA LYS A 195 7.52 -7.60 20.95
C LYS A 195 8.15 -7.80 22.32
N GLY A 196 7.90 -8.94 22.96
CA GLY A 196 8.42 -9.30 24.28
C GLY A 196 9.60 -10.28 24.27
N ILE A 197 10.20 -10.58 23.11
CA ILE A 197 11.35 -11.49 23.01
C ILE A 197 12.50 -10.97 23.88
N LYS A 198 12.96 -11.82 24.80
CA LYS A 198 14.06 -11.51 25.72
C LYS A 198 15.39 -11.45 24.97
N ASN A 199 16.33 -10.64 25.48
CA ASN A 199 17.69 -10.48 24.95
C ASN A 199 17.78 -10.02 23.48
N PHE A 200 16.71 -9.44 22.95
CA PHE A 200 16.68 -8.97 21.57
C PHE A 200 17.72 -7.87 21.32
N ASP A 201 18.58 -8.10 20.33
CA ASP A 201 19.57 -7.14 19.84
C ASP A 201 19.31 -6.84 18.36
N VAL A 202 19.01 -5.57 18.06
CA VAL A 202 18.71 -5.12 16.70
C VAL A 202 19.90 -5.31 15.75
N VAL A 203 21.13 -5.09 16.23
CA VAL A 203 22.34 -5.15 15.40
C VAL A 203 22.65 -6.59 15.03
N GLU A 204 22.51 -7.54 15.96
CA GLU A 204 22.65 -8.96 15.65
C GLU A 204 21.52 -9.46 14.74
N TRP A 205 20.27 -9.05 15.02
CA TRP A 205 19.13 -9.46 14.17
C TRP A 205 19.24 -8.92 12.75
N ASP A 206 19.69 -7.67 12.58
CA ASP A 206 19.80 -7.02 11.28
C ASP A 206 20.77 -7.74 10.32
N LYS A 207 21.73 -8.51 10.85
CA LYS A 207 22.66 -9.32 10.05
C LYS A 207 21.98 -10.53 9.39
N VAL A 208 20.95 -11.09 10.04
CA VAL A 208 20.37 -12.40 9.66
C VAL A 208 18.89 -12.35 9.29
N LYS A 209 18.20 -11.24 9.59
CA LYS A 209 16.75 -11.09 9.38
C LYS A 209 16.31 -11.34 7.94
N LEU A 210 17.10 -10.92 6.95
CA LEU A 210 16.73 -11.09 5.54
C LEU A 210 16.72 -12.57 5.16
N GLN A 211 17.74 -13.32 5.61
CA GLN A 211 17.83 -14.75 5.37
C GLN A 211 16.63 -15.50 5.94
N HIS A 212 16.29 -15.27 7.22
CA HIS A 212 15.12 -15.94 7.83
C HIS A 212 13.78 -15.50 7.22
N TRP A 213 13.69 -14.26 6.73
CA TRP A 213 12.53 -13.80 6.00
C TRP A 213 12.38 -14.56 4.67
N GLU A 214 13.47 -14.71 3.94
CA GLU A 214 13.55 -15.49 2.70
C GLU A 214 13.23 -16.96 2.93
N ASP A 215 13.86 -17.59 3.94
CA ASP A 215 13.63 -18.99 4.31
C ASP A 215 12.14 -19.26 4.57
N GLY A 216 11.47 -18.38 5.32
CA GLY A 216 10.04 -18.48 5.57
C GLY A 216 9.19 -18.41 4.30
N GLN A 217 9.56 -17.54 3.36
CA GLN A 217 8.88 -17.47 2.07
C GLN A 217 9.14 -18.71 1.22
N ARG A 218 10.37 -19.22 1.17
CA ARG A 218 10.73 -20.44 0.45
C ARG A 218 9.97 -21.64 0.98
N LEU A 219 9.95 -21.85 2.31
CA LEU A 219 9.16 -22.90 2.95
C LEU A 219 7.69 -22.86 2.53
N LYS A 220 7.08 -21.66 2.51
CA LYS A 220 5.69 -21.48 2.06
C LYS A 220 5.51 -21.81 0.59
N LEU A 221 6.39 -21.32 -0.29
CA LEU A 221 6.27 -21.52 -1.73
C LEU A 221 6.51 -22.98 -2.12
N ASP A 222 7.46 -23.66 -1.46
CA ASP A 222 7.77 -25.07 -1.73
C ASP A 222 6.65 -26.01 -1.25
N GLN A 223 5.99 -25.70 -0.14
CA GLN A 223 4.94 -26.53 0.44
C GLN A 223 3.54 -26.22 -0.10
N VAL A 224 3.30 -24.96 -0.50
CA VAL A 224 1.97 -24.48 -0.91
C VAL A 224 1.96 -24.12 -2.38
N ARG A 225 1.85 -25.17 -3.20
CA ARG A 225 1.97 -25.12 -4.67
C ARG A 225 1.13 -24.02 -5.34
N TRP A 226 -0.13 -23.85 -4.96
CA TRP A 226 -0.99 -22.85 -5.59
C TRP A 226 -0.52 -21.40 -5.35
N ILE A 227 0.19 -21.14 -4.25
CA ILE A 227 0.81 -19.82 -3.98
C ILE A 227 2.06 -19.65 -4.84
N ALA A 228 2.86 -20.69 -5.02
CA ALA A 228 4.00 -20.67 -5.94
C ALA A 228 3.57 -20.42 -7.39
N ASN A 229 2.49 -21.07 -7.85
CA ASN A 229 1.91 -20.83 -9.17
C ASN A 229 1.46 -19.36 -9.31
N LEU A 230 0.81 -18.80 -8.28
CA LEU A 230 0.43 -17.38 -8.28
C LEU A 230 1.64 -16.47 -8.41
N LEU A 231 2.73 -16.74 -7.67
CA LEU A 231 3.97 -15.96 -7.78
C LEU A 231 4.56 -16.07 -9.19
N ALA A 232 4.63 -17.26 -9.78
CA ALA A 232 5.11 -17.46 -11.15
C ALA A 232 4.28 -16.68 -12.18
N LEU A 233 2.96 -16.67 -12.02
CA LEU A 233 2.01 -15.96 -12.88
C LEU A 233 2.15 -14.42 -12.83
N THR A 234 2.83 -13.86 -11.82
CA THR A 234 3.15 -12.42 -11.80
C THR A 234 4.21 -12.02 -12.83
N LYS A 235 4.83 -12.98 -13.53
CA LYS A 235 5.75 -12.80 -14.67
C LYS A 235 6.92 -11.86 -14.35
N THR A 236 6.97 -10.67 -14.92
CA THR A 236 8.03 -9.67 -14.76
C THR A 236 7.53 -8.42 -14.05
N THR A 237 6.29 -8.44 -13.55
CA THR A 237 5.72 -7.32 -12.81
C THR A 237 6.53 -7.06 -11.54
N TYR A 238 6.81 -5.79 -11.24
CA TYR A 238 7.53 -5.42 -10.03
C TYR A 238 6.70 -5.78 -8.79
N LEU A 239 7.31 -6.41 -7.79
CA LEU A 239 6.63 -6.81 -6.56
C LEU A 239 7.04 -5.87 -5.44
N ALA A 240 6.07 -5.10 -4.93
CA ALA A 240 6.29 -4.11 -3.89
C ALA A 240 5.61 -4.55 -2.59
N ILE A 241 6.36 -4.68 -1.51
CA ILE A 241 5.81 -5.05 -0.20
C ILE A 241 5.30 -3.80 0.51
N SER A 242 4.01 -3.80 0.82
CA SER A 242 3.35 -2.75 1.59
C SER A 242 3.55 -2.96 3.09
N SER A 243 4.66 -2.44 3.60
CA SER A 243 5.01 -2.42 5.01
C SER A 243 5.60 -1.06 5.37
N GLU A 244 5.40 -0.62 6.62
CA GLU A 244 6.08 0.56 7.18
C GLU A 244 7.57 0.30 7.45
N ASP A 245 7.94 -0.98 7.56
CA ASP A 245 9.34 -1.37 7.62
C ASP A 245 10.04 -0.98 6.32
N LYS A 246 10.91 0.04 6.41
CA LYS A 246 11.66 0.58 5.27
C LYS A 246 12.76 -0.34 4.78
N PHE A 247 13.12 -1.40 5.49
CA PHE A 247 14.03 -2.40 4.98
C PHE A 247 13.29 -3.39 4.07
N PHE A 248 12.24 -4.04 4.59
CA PHE A 248 11.55 -5.09 3.84
C PHE A 248 10.55 -4.55 2.80
N GLY A 249 9.92 -3.40 3.06
CA GLY A 249 8.84 -2.86 2.25
C GLY A 249 9.11 -1.48 1.67
N THR A 250 8.04 -0.87 1.16
CA THR A 250 8.05 0.44 0.51
C THR A 250 8.03 1.62 1.49
N GLY A 251 7.88 1.36 2.79
CA GLY A 251 7.69 2.37 3.83
C GLY A 251 6.22 2.76 4.07
N TRP A 252 5.27 2.17 3.32
CA TRP A 252 3.86 2.55 3.35
C TRP A 252 2.91 1.36 3.56
N ARG A 253 1.92 1.54 4.45
CA ARG A 253 0.79 0.60 4.61
C ARG A 253 -0.16 0.64 3.42
N LYS A 254 -0.78 -0.49 3.13
CA LYS A 254 -1.59 -0.74 1.92
C LYS A 254 -2.84 0.14 1.79
N ASN A 255 -3.32 0.69 2.91
CA ASN A 255 -4.48 1.58 2.95
C ASN A 255 -4.14 3.05 2.70
N ARG A 256 -2.86 3.43 2.72
CA ARG A 256 -2.40 4.80 2.45
C ARG A 256 -2.43 5.11 0.95
N ASP A 257 -2.75 6.35 0.58
CA ASP A 257 -2.82 6.77 -0.83
C ASP A 257 -1.43 6.79 -1.49
N GLU A 258 -0.41 7.04 -0.69
CA GLU A 258 1.00 7.05 -1.04
C GLU A 258 1.52 5.66 -1.39
N SER A 259 0.94 4.61 -0.80
CA SER A 259 1.35 3.22 -1.06
C SER A 259 1.18 2.80 -2.52
N ASN A 260 0.31 3.46 -3.28
CA ASN A 260 0.07 3.16 -4.69
C ASN A 260 0.79 4.12 -5.65
N LYS A 261 1.80 4.84 -5.15
CA LYS A 261 2.51 5.89 -5.86
C LYS A 261 4.03 5.75 -5.57
N PRO A 262 4.80 5.07 -6.45
CA PRO A 262 6.22 4.80 -6.23
C PRO A 262 7.06 6.03 -5.87
N ILE A 263 6.68 7.20 -6.38
CA ILE A 263 7.30 8.49 -6.07
C ILE A 263 7.31 8.88 -4.57
N PHE A 264 6.47 8.26 -3.74
CA PHE A 264 6.45 8.49 -2.28
C PHE A 264 7.18 7.39 -1.51
N TRP A 265 7.54 6.27 -2.14
CA TRP A 265 8.16 5.16 -1.46
C TRP A 265 9.59 5.51 -1.05
N ASP A 266 9.88 5.28 0.22
CA ASP A 266 11.17 5.59 0.85
C ASP A 266 11.80 4.37 1.54
N GLY A 267 11.17 3.20 1.41
CA GLY A 267 11.73 1.91 1.80
C GLY A 267 12.50 1.20 0.67
N LYS A 268 13.38 0.27 1.04
CA LYS A 268 14.27 -0.48 0.14
C LYS A 268 13.58 -1.64 -0.60
N ASN A 269 12.42 -2.08 -0.11
CA ASN A 269 11.64 -3.20 -0.64
C ASN A 269 12.46 -4.50 -0.82
N GLU A 270 13.37 -4.80 0.13
CA GLU A 270 14.22 -6.00 0.04
C GLU A 270 13.41 -7.28 -0.04
N GLY A 271 12.29 -7.39 0.68
CA GLY A 271 11.45 -8.59 0.58
C GLY A 271 10.76 -8.72 -0.79
N GLY A 272 10.44 -7.60 -1.45
CA GLY A 272 9.94 -7.61 -2.82
C GLY A 272 10.99 -8.13 -3.80
N LYS A 273 12.25 -7.71 -3.64
CA LYS A 273 13.39 -8.22 -4.41
C LYS A 273 13.59 -9.71 -4.21
N VAL A 274 13.57 -10.19 -2.96
CA VAL A 274 13.63 -11.62 -2.64
C VAL A 274 12.52 -12.40 -3.34
N LEU A 275 11.27 -11.93 -3.30
CA LEU A 275 10.17 -12.59 -4.01
C LEU A 275 10.37 -12.62 -5.54
N MET A 276 10.92 -11.56 -6.12
CA MET A 276 11.23 -11.52 -7.56
C MET A 276 12.36 -12.49 -7.92
N ASN A 277 13.37 -12.64 -7.06
CA ASN A 277 14.45 -13.61 -7.23
C ASN A 277 13.93 -15.05 -7.12
N ILE A 278 13.17 -15.37 -6.07
CA ILE A 278 12.54 -16.68 -5.92
C ILE A 278 11.65 -16.97 -7.14
N ARG A 279 10.89 -15.99 -7.64
CA ARG A 279 10.10 -16.12 -8.86
C ARG A 279 10.97 -16.45 -10.08
N HIS A 280 12.13 -15.80 -10.22
CA HIS A 280 13.06 -16.05 -11.31
C HIS A 280 13.55 -17.50 -11.31
N GLU A 281 13.92 -18.01 -10.13
CA GLU A 281 14.29 -19.42 -9.93
C GLU A 281 13.12 -20.37 -10.20
N LEU A 282 11.93 -20.04 -9.70
CA LEU A 282 10.72 -20.85 -9.87
C LEU A 282 10.36 -21.00 -11.33
N LYS A 283 10.51 -19.98 -12.18
CA LYS A 283 10.21 -20.07 -13.62
C LYS A 283 10.97 -21.20 -14.32
N ALA A 284 12.21 -21.48 -13.90
CA ALA A 284 13.00 -22.57 -14.48
C ALA A 284 12.46 -23.96 -14.12
N LYS A 285 11.80 -24.09 -12.95
CA LYS A 285 11.28 -25.35 -12.41
C LYS A 285 9.76 -25.51 -12.58
N HIS A 286 9.06 -24.43 -12.90
CA HIS A 286 7.61 -24.37 -12.87
C HIS A 286 7.00 -25.16 -14.04
N ALA A 287 6.24 -26.19 -13.71
CA ALA A 287 5.45 -26.97 -14.64
C ALA A 287 4.04 -27.15 -14.10
N TRP A 288 3.04 -27.00 -14.96
CA TRP A 288 1.64 -27.26 -14.61
C TRP A 288 1.38 -28.76 -14.49
N ASN A 289 0.56 -29.16 -13.52
CA ASN A 289 0.08 -30.55 -13.40
C ASN A 289 -1.00 -30.88 -14.44
N GLY A 290 -1.55 -29.86 -15.11
CA GLY A 290 -2.55 -29.97 -16.16
C GLY A 290 -3.23 -28.63 -16.46
N PRO A 291 -4.05 -28.55 -17.53
CA PRO A 291 -4.70 -27.30 -17.95
C PRO A 291 -5.68 -26.74 -16.92
N GLN A 292 -6.29 -27.61 -16.09
CA GLN A 292 -7.21 -27.19 -15.03
C GLN A 292 -6.50 -26.38 -13.94
N GLU A 293 -5.32 -26.81 -13.48
CA GLU A 293 -4.53 -26.08 -12.48
C GLU A 293 -4.12 -24.70 -12.99
N GLU A 294 -3.75 -24.62 -14.27
CA GLU A 294 -3.41 -23.36 -14.93
C GLU A 294 -4.62 -22.42 -14.98
N GLU A 295 -5.79 -22.91 -15.36
CA GLU A 295 -7.02 -22.11 -15.43
C GLU A 295 -7.49 -21.61 -14.05
N GLU A 296 -7.45 -22.48 -13.03
CA GLU A 296 -7.75 -22.11 -11.65
C GLU A 296 -6.78 -21.04 -11.12
N SER A 297 -5.48 -21.22 -11.37
CA SER A 297 -4.44 -20.28 -10.95
C SER A 297 -4.59 -18.93 -11.65
N ASN A 298 -4.92 -18.92 -12.95
CA ASN A 298 -5.22 -17.70 -13.70
C ASN A 298 -6.50 -17.01 -13.19
N THR A 299 -7.51 -17.78 -12.79
CA THR A 299 -8.73 -17.22 -12.19
C THR A 299 -8.43 -16.54 -10.86
N LYS A 300 -7.69 -17.21 -9.98
CA LYS A 300 -7.21 -16.61 -8.72
C LYS A 300 -6.35 -15.37 -8.97
N LEU A 301 -5.46 -15.39 -9.97
CA LEU A 301 -4.66 -14.23 -10.34
C LEU A 301 -5.55 -13.02 -10.66
N ARG A 302 -6.60 -13.20 -11.48
CA ARG A 302 -7.56 -12.14 -11.82
C ARG A 302 -8.28 -11.59 -10.59
N GLU A 303 -8.66 -12.46 -9.65
CA GLU A 303 -9.27 -12.06 -8.38
C GLU A 303 -8.28 -11.25 -7.52
N MET A 304 -7.04 -11.72 -7.39
CA MET A 304 -5.99 -11.01 -6.65
C MET A 304 -5.72 -9.63 -7.25
N MET A 305 -5.58 -9.54 -8.58
CA MET A 305 -5.40 -8.27 -9.28
C MET A 305 -6.58 -7.30 -9.08
N ARG A 306 -7.80 -7.82 -8.92
CA ARG A 306 -9.01 -6.99 -8.76
C ARG A 306 -9.21 -6.52 -7.32
N PHE A 307 -8.97 -7.40 -6.34
CA PHE A 307 -9.41 -7.17 -4.96
C PHE A 307 -8.27 -7.05 -3.95
N VAL A 308 -7.08 -7.61 -4.24
CA VAL A 308 -5.99 -7.73 -3.27
C VAL A 308 -4.80 -6.87 -3.62
N TRP A 309 -4.24 -6.91 -4.83
CA TRP A 309 -3.01 -6.20 -5.19
C TRP A 309 -3.22 -4.77 -5.70
N ARG A 310 -4.48 -4.34 -5.84
CA ARG A 310 -4.84 -2.92 -5.97
C ARG A 310 -5.13 -2.34 -4.59
N ARG A 311 -4.92 -1.04 -4.42
CA ARG A 311 -5.29 -0.32 -3.18
C ARG A 311 -6.71 -0.71 -2.76
N ILE A 312 -6.86 -1.08 -1.48
CA ILE A 312 -8.16 -1.27 -0.87
C ILE A 312 -8.78 0.12 -0.74
N ASP A 313 -9.72 0.44 -1.61
CA ASP A 313 -10.51 1.66 -1.52
C ASP A 313 -11.40 1.58 -0.27
N PRO A 314 -11.19 2.43 0.76
CA PRO A 314 -11.99 2.40 1.98
C PRO A 314 -13.49 2.54 1.69
N SER A 315 -13.86 3.27 0.63
CA SER A 315 -15.26 3.45 0.22
C SER A 315 -15.90 2.18 -0.34
N LYS A 316 -15.10 1.25 -0.86
CA LYS A 316 -15.57 -0.05 -1.39
C LYS A 316 -15.62 -1.14 -0.32
N ARG A 317 -15.03 -0.92 0.87
CA ARG A 317 -15.10 -1.86 2.00
C ARG A 317 -16.54 -2.05 2.49
N ALA A 318 -17.41 -1.06 2.31
CA ALA A 318 -18.82 -1.14 2.66
C ALA A 318 -19.63 -2.13 1.79
N VAL A 319 -19.12 -2.52 0.62
CA VAL A 319 -19.87 -3.37 -0.34
C VAL A 319 -19.64 -4.87 -0.07
N PHE A 320 -18.56 -5.25 0.62
CA PHE A 320 -18.21 -6.65 0.89
C PHE A 320 -18.38 -7.07 2.35
N GLY A 321 -18.99 -6.21 3.19
CA GLY A 321 -19.51 -6.58 4.50
C GLY A 321 -20.86 -7.28 4.36
N GLY A 322 -20.85 -8.56 3.99
CA GLY A 322 -22.05 -9.38 3.96
C GLY A 322 -22.74 -9.41 5.33
N ARG A 323 -23.99 -8.91 5.36
CA ARG A 323 -25.11 -9.31 6.24
C ARG A 323 -24.70 -10.09 7.51
N SER A 324 -24.28 -9.38 8.55
CA SER A 324 -24.55 -9.82 9.93
C SER A 324 -25.97 -9.34 10.27
N GLY A 325 -26.88 -10.29 10.50
CA GLY A 325 -28.29 -10.05 10.74
C GLY A 325 -28.55 -8.97 11.77
N GLY A 326 -29.19 -7.88 11.33
CA GLY A 326 -29.82 -6.92 12.22
C GLY A 326 -30.98 -7.60 12.94
N MET A 327 -30.84 -7.76 14.25
CA MET A 327 -31.99 -8.00 15.13
C MET A 327 -32.96 -6.82 14.98
N PRO A 328 -34.26 -7.06 14.76
CA PRO A 328 -35.24 -6.00 14.69
C PRO A 328 -35.45 -5.43 16.09
N GLN A 329 -35.02 -4.19 16.32
CA GLN A 329 -35.46 -3.42 17.48
C GLN A 329 -36.95 -3.15 17.31
N GLY A 330 -37.75 -3.99 17.97
CA GLY A 330 -39.18 -3.77 18.15
C GLY A 330 -39.41 -2.51 18.95
N GLY A 331 -40.19 -1.59 18.39
CA GLY A 331 -40.74 -0.46 19.11
C GLY A 331 -41.72 -0.94 20.19
N GLY A 332 -41.50 -0.45 21.42
CA GLY A 332 -42.42 -0.57 22.54
C GLY A 332 -42.26 0.66 23.41
N GLY A 333 -43.23 1.57 23.32
CA GLY A 333 -43.16 2.87 23.97
C GLY A 333 -43.53 2.89 25.45
N ARG A 334 -43.13 4.01 26.06
CA ARG A 334 -43.75 4.77 27.16
C ARG A 334 -43.68 4.28 28.61
N SER A 335 -43.46 5.31 29.44
CA SER A 335 -43.70 5.44 30.89
C SER A 335 -42.56 4.93 31.77
N GLY A 336 -42.00 5.65 32.74
CA GLY A 336 -42.42 6.89 33.38
C GLY A 336 -42.07 6.82 34.87
N GLY A 337 -40.94 7.43 35.26
CA GLY A 337 -40.71 8.06 36.57
C GLY A 337 -40.63 7.21 37.86
N ARG A 338 -39.80 7.75 38.79
CA ARG A 338 -39.59 7.39 40.21
C ARG A 338 -38.73 6.15 40.41
N GLY A 339 -37.71 6.11 41.26
CA GLY A 339 -37.27 7.01 42.31
C GLY A 339 -36.62 6.13 43.41
N SER A 340 -35.58 6.66 44.05
CA SER A 340 -35.04 6.28 45.37
C SER A 340 -34.42 4.88 45.58
N GLY A 341 -33.25 4.88 46.24
CA GLY A 341 -32.97 3.94 47.32
C GLY A 341 -31.77 3.02 47.15
N ASN A 342 -30.60 3.56 47.52
CA ASN A 342 -29.51 2.93 48.28
C ASN A 342 -29.79 1.49 48.80
N PHE A 343 -28.90 0.51 48.57
CA PHE A 343 -28.46 -0.44 49.61
C PHE A 343 -27.23 -1.26 49.14
N GLN A 344 -26.20 -1.23 49.98
CA GLN A 344 -25.00 -2.07 49.95
C GLN A 344 -25.29 -3.52 50.39
N TYR A 345 -24.23 -4.34 50.30
CA TYR A 345 -23.96 -5.71 50.80
C TYR A 345 -24.12 -6.81 49.73
N ARG A 346 -23.07 -7.54 49.28
CA ARG A 346 -21.95 -8.31 49.87
C ARG A 346 -22.21 -9.80 49.63
N ASN A 347 -21.24 -10.44 48.97
CA ASN A 347 -20.89 -11.88 48.90
C ASN A 347 -22.02 -12.93 48.87
N HIS A 348 -22.05 -13.73 47.80
CA HIS A 348 -21.40 -15.05 47.79
C HIS A 348 -21.06 -15.49 46.37
#